data_AF-A0A6A4JA37-F1
#
_entry.id   AF-A0A6A4JA37-F1
#
_cell.length_a   1.000
_cell.length_b   1.000
_cell.length_c   1.000
_cell.angle_alpha   90.00
_cell.angle_beta   90.00
_cell.angle_gamma   90.00
#
_symmetry.space_group_name_H-M   'P 1'
#
loop_
_entity.id
_entity.type
_entity.pdbx_description
1 polymer ?
#
loop_
_entity_poly.entity_id
_entity_poly.type
_entity_poly.pdbx_seq_one_letter_code
_entity_poly.pdbx_strand_id
1 'polypeptide(L)'
;MSRMKNKLYDFDDFIKAVKNAAKRTTVVSMEPNMFYEWEYYTSTYKLSLLRPRPYLQQMVEVVFQRGSTNMKYRNTFSNEEFEEVNFFTAKILKSGQLPDPTPVLQPNGIDSTRKP
;
A
#
# COMPACT_ATOMS: atom_id res chain seq x y z
N MET A 1 12.01 11.27 44.18
CA MET A 1 11.77 10.88 42.78
C MET A 1 13.01 11.20 41.95
N SER A 2 13.74 10.17 41.51
CA SER A 2 14.88 10.35 40.61
C SER A 2 14.38 10.93 39.29
N ARG A 3 14.77 12.16 38.96
CA ARG A 3 14.55 12.72 37.62
C ARG A 3 15.40 11.87 36.67
N MET A 4 14.77 11.17 35.73
CA MET A 4 15.44 10.50 34.61
C MET A 4 16.14 11.57 33.75
N LYS A 5 17.30 12.04 34.20
CA LYS A 5 18.11 13.01 33.48
C LYS A 5 18.80 12.25 32.34
N ASN A 6 18.46 12.63 31.11
CA ASN A 6 19.15 12.27 29.86
C ASN A 6 18.97 10.85 29.33
N LYS A 7 17.85 10.15 29.62
CA LYS A 7 17.56 8.91 28.88
C LYS A 7 16.98 9.27 27.50
N LEU A 8 17.70 8.94 26.43
CA LEU A 8 17.14 8.90 25.07
C LEU A 8 16.30 7.62 24.98
N TYR A 9 14.99 7.77 24.82
CA TYR A 9 14.10 6.63 24.60
C TYR A 9 14.16 6.21 23.14
N ASP A 10 14.28 4.91 22.90
CA ASP A 10 14.27 4.30 21.58
C ASP A 10 12.97 3.52 21.33
N PHE A 11 12.92 2.84 20.19
CA PHE A 11 11.75 2.06 19.81
C PHE A 11 11.53 0.83 20.71
N ASP A 12 12.60 0.26 21.28
CA ASP A 12 12.49 -0.87 22.22
C ASP A 12 11.87 -0.42 23.55
N ASP A 13 12.21 0.77 24.03
CA ASP A 13 11.56 1.38 25.18
C ASP A 13 10.05 1.58 24.93
N PHE A 14 9.66 1.98 23.72
CA PHE A 14 8.25 2.09 23.33
C PHE A 14 7.55 0.72 23.35
N ILE A 15 8.13 -0.31 22.73
CA ILE A 15 7.58 -1.68 22.72
C ILE A 15 7.34 -2.16 24.16
N LYS A 16 8.33 -1.95 25.05
CA LYS A 16 8.22 -2.33 26.47
C LYS A 16 7.09 -1.58 27.17
N ALA A 17 6.98 -0.27 26.96
CA ALA A 17 5.92 0.54 27.56
C ALA A 17 4.52 0.06 27.14
N VAL A 18 4.31 -0.20 25.85
CA VAL A 18 3.01 -0.66 25.32
C VAL A 18 2.67 -2.07 25.83
N LYS A 19 3.63 -3.00 25.84
CA LYS A 19 3.43 -4.35 26.40
C LYS A 19 3.03 -4.32 27.88
N ASN A 20 3.62 -3.41 28.66
CA ASN A 20 3.33 -3.28 30.08
C ASN A 20 1.97 -2.59 30.35
N ALA A 21 1.54 -1.67 29.47
CA ALA A 21 0.28 -0.95 29.62
C ALA A 21 -0.96 -1.80 29.32
N ALA A 22 -0.87 -2.73 28.36
CA ALA A 22 -2.03 -3.50 27.90
C ALA A 22 -1.73 -5.01 27.82
N LYS A 23 -2.21 -5.77 28.82
CA LYS A 23 -2.00 -7.24 28.92
C LYS A 23 -2.67 -8.07 27.82
N ARG A 24 -3.56 -7.49 27.00
CA ARG A 24 -4.29 -8.15 25.91
C ARG A 24 -3.90 -7.62 24.53
N THR A 25 -2.81 -6.88 24.43
CA THR A 25 -2.34 -6.30 23.17
C THR A 25 -1.05 -6.99 22.73
N THR A 26 -1.09 -7.64 21.58
CA THR A 26 0.12 -8.18 20.94
C THR A 26 0.86 -7.04 20.28
N VAL A 27 2.01 -6.66 20.84
CA VAL A 27 2.91 -5.69 20.22
C VAL A 27 3.81 -6.41 19.22
N VAL A 28 3.61 -6.13 17.94
CA VAL A 28 4.45 -6.63 16.85
C VAL A 28 5.55 -5.60 16.59
N SER A 29 6.80 -5.99 16.82
CA SER A 29 7.95 -5.21 16.34
C SER A 29 8.06 -5.42 14.84
N MET A 30 7.91 -4.34 14.06
CA MET A 30 8.00 -4.44 12.61
C MET A 30 9.47 -4.47 12.19
N GLU A 31 9.84 -5.51 11.46
CA GLU A 31 11.15 -5.61 10.80
C GLU A 31 11.08 -5.00 9.40
N PRO A 32 12.20 -4.52 8.82
CA PRO A 32 12.21 -3.97 7.46
C PRO A 32 11.56 -4.89 6.41
N ASN A 33 11.77 -6.20 6.54
CA ASN A 33 11.20 -7.21 5.62
C ASN A 33 9.67 -7.40 5.74
N MET A 34 9.02 -6.74 6.71
CA MET A 34 7.56 -6.68 6.83
C MET A 34 6.96 -5.53 6.00
N PHE A 35 7.81 -4.70 5.41
CA PHE A 35 7.42 -3.68 4.45
C PHE A 35 7.67 -4.18 3.04
N TYR A 36 6.86 -3.74 2.09
CA TYR A 36 6.94 -4.22 0.71
C TYR A 36 6.88 -3.06 -0.28
N GLU A 37 7.63 -3.20 -1.36
CA GLU A 37 7.54 -2.37 -2.54
C GLU A 37 6.47 -2.94 -3.49
N TRP A 38 5.45 -2.13 -3.73
CA TRP A 38 4.34 -2.47 -4.60
C TRP A 38 4.54 -1.78 -5.94
N GLU A 39 4.86 -2.57 -6.97
CA GLU A 39 4.82 -2.06 -8.34
C GLU A 39 3.36 -1.92 -8.79
N TYR A 40 3.02 -0.79 -9.41
CA TYR A 40 1.64 -0.47 -9.76
C TYR A 40 1.15 -1.13 -11.07
N TYR A 41 2.05 -1.80 -11.80
CA TYR A 41 1.83 -2.59 -13.02
C TYR A 41 0.87 -2.00 -14.07
N THR A 42 0.76 -0.68 -14.12
CA THR A 42 -0.19 0.04 -14.98
C THR A 42 0.48 0.46 -16.27
N SER A 43 -0.22 0.28 -17.39
CA SER A 43 0.23 0.72 -18.71
C SER A 43 -0.22 2.17 -18.95
N THR A 44 0.74 3.09 -18.93
CA THR A 44 0.53 4.50 -19.30
C THR A 44 0.00 4.63 -20.73
N TYR A 45 0.48 3.79 -21.65
CA TYR A 45 -0.02 3.70 -23.02
C TYR A 45 -1.53 3.38 -23.05
N LYS A 46 -1.99 2.33 -22.37
CA LYS A 46 -3.42 2.00 -22.31
C LYS A 46 -4.24 3.13 -21.69
N LEU A 47 -3.79 3.70 -20.58
CA LEU A 47 -4.44 4.84 -19.95
C LEU A 47 -4.57 6.03 -20.91
N SER A 48 -3.58 6.27 -21.77
CA SER A 48 -3.61 7.36 -22.75
C SER A 48 -4.66 7.15 -23.86
N LEU A 49 -5.04 5.90 -24.14
CA LEU A 49 -6.00 5.53 -25.18
C LEU A 49 -7.45 5.49 -24.70
N LEU A 50 -7.71 5.51 -23.39
CA LEU A 50 -9.07 5.47 -22.86
C LEU A 50 -9.87 6.70 -23.31
N ARG A 51 -11.00 6.45 -23.96
CA ARG A 51 -11.95 7.46 -24.45
C ARG A 51 -13.38 7.01 -24.11
N PRO A 52 -14.15 7.78 -23.32
CA PRO A 52 -13.73 8.98 -22.58
C PRO A 52 -12.62 8.68 -21.56
N ARG A 53 -11.85 9.70 -21.16
CA ARG A 53 -10.81 9.51 -20.14
C ARG A 53 -11.49 9.45 -18.76
N PRO A 54 -11.39 8.34 -18.02
CA PRO A 54 -11.96 8.25 -16.68
C PRO A 54 -11.26 9.21 -15.72
N TYR A 55 -12.02 10.06 -15.03
CA TYR A 55 -11.51 10.89 -13.93
C TYR A 55 -12.14 10.45 -12.62
N LEU A 56 -11.29 10.23 -11.61
CA LEU A 56 -11.74 9.75 -10.30
C LEU A 56 -12.81 10.65 -9.66
N GLN A 57 -12.71 11.97 -9.85
CA GLN A 57 -13.69 12.93 -9.34
C GLN A 57 -15.09 12.78 -9.94
N GLN A 58 -15.22 12.11 -11.09
CA GLN A 58 -16.48 11.85 -11.77
C GLN A 58 -17.06 10.47 -11.42
N MET A 59 -16.23 9.58 -10.88
CA MET A 59 -16.65 8.24 -10.51
C MET A 59 -17.47 8.29 -9.23
N VAL A 60 -18.68 7.73 -9.33
CA VAL A 60 -19.62 7.63 -8.22
C VAL A 60 -19.50 6.27 -7.54
N GLU A 61 -19.26 5.22 -8.31
CA GLU A 61 -19.04 3.87 -7.80
C GLU A 61 -17.96 3.15 -8.59
N VAL A 62 -17.15 2.37 -7.88
CA VAL A 62 -16.09 1.54 -8.45
C VAL A 62 -16.21 0.14 -7.89
N VAL A 63 -16.12 -0.86 -8.78
CA VAL A 63 -16.20 -2.28 -8.44
C VAL A 63 -14.91 -2.97 -8.86
N PHE A 64 -14.31 -3.67 -7.90
CA PHE A 64 -13.17 -4.56 -8.12
C PHE A 64 -13.61 -5.98 -7.78
N GLN A 65 -13.37 -6.91 -8.71
CA GLN A 65 -13.71 -8.32 -8.52
C GLN A 65 -12.43 -9.14 -8.32
N ARG A 66 -12.41 -9.97 -7.28
CA ARG A 66 -11.30 -10.90 -7.04
C ARG A 66 -11.11 -11.83 -8.24
N GLY A 67 -9.88 -11.93 -8.72
CA GLY A 67 -9.53 -12.72 -9.91
C GLY A 67 -9.78 -12.00 -11.24
N SER A 68 -10.35 -10.80 -11.23
CA SER A 68 -10.45 -9.94 -12.40
C SER A 68 -9.28 -8.97 -12.48
N THR A 69 -8.81 -8.68 -13.69
CA THR A 69 -7.85 -7.61 -13.99
C THR A 69 -8.53 -6.34 -14.51
N ASN A 70 -9.87 -6.33 -14.52
CA ASN A 70 -10.64 -5.18 -14.95
C ASN A 70 -11.24 -4.47 -13.74
N MET A 71 -11.26 -3.14 -13.83
CA MET A 71 -12.00 -2.27 -12.93
C MET A 71 -13.29 -1.86 -13.61
N LYS A 72 -14.40 -1.90 -12.88
CA LYS A 72 -15.69 -1.39 -13.34
C LYS A 72 -16.01 -0.10 -12.61
N TYR A 73 -16.55 0.90 -13.29
CA TYR A 73 -16.99 2.14 -12.65
C TYR A 73 -18.24 2.71 -13.32
N ARG A 74 -18.93 3.60 -12.60
CA ARG A 74 -20.02 4.42 -13.15
C ARG A 74 -19.94 5.84 -12.61
N ASN A 75 -20.40 6.80 -13.40
CA ASN A 75 -20.38 8.22 -13.06
C ASN A 75 -21.73 8.74 -12.52
N THR A 76 -22.74 7.87 -12.47
CA THR A 76 -24.12 8.16 -12.07
C THR A 76 -24.60 7.07 -11.12
N PHE A 77 -25.49 7.42 -10.19
CA PHE A 77 -26.15 6.45 -9.29
C PHE A 77 -27.34 5.72 -9.94
N SER A 78 -27.67 6.05 -11.20
CA SER A 78 -28.76 5.39 -11.95
C SER A 78 -28.44 3.92 -12.20
N ASN A 79 -29.44 3.13 -12.58
CA ASN A 79 -29.27 1.73 -13.02
C ASN A 79 -28.54 1.60 -14.38
N GLU A 80 -27.66 2.53 -14.70
CA GLU A 80 -26.79 2.46 -15.88
C GLU A 80 -25.78 1.33 -15.74
N GLU A 81 -25.37 0.78 -16.89
CA GLU A 81 -24.32 -0.23 -16.95
C GLU A 81 -22.98 0.35 -16.51
N PHE A 82 -22.16 -0.49 -15.88
CA PHE A 82 -20.80 -0.11 -15.52
C PHE A 82 -19.92 -0.03 -16.77
N GLU A 83 -19.13 1.03 -16.86
CA GLU A 83 -18.00 1.09 -17.77
C GLU A 83 -16.87 0.19 -17.24
N GLU A 84 -16.21 -0.54 -18.13
CA GLU A 84 -15.12 -1.44 -17.78
C GLU A 84 -13.80 -0.93 -18.34
N VAL A 85 -12.77 -0.87 -17.49
CA VAL A 85 -11.44 -0.40 -17.85
C VAL A 85 -10.39 -1.44 -17.45
N ASN A 86 -9.53 -1.74 -18.41
CA ASN A 86 -8.31 -2.49 -18.22
C ASN A 86 -7.10 -1.58 -18.37
N PHE A 87 -6.33 -1.41 -17.29
CA PHE A 87 -5.15 -0.55 -17.27
C PHE A 87 -3.85 -1.32 -16.99
N PHE A 88 -3.89 -2.63 -16.77
CA PHE A 88 -2.68 -3.42 -16.50
C PHE A 88 -1.78 -3.58 -17.74
N THR A 89 -0.49 -3.76 -17.51
CA THR A 89 0.48 -4.10 -18.56
C THR A 89 0.16 -5.45 -19.22
N ALA A 90 0.64 -5.63 -20.46
CA ALA A 90 0.46 -6.90 -21.20
C ALA A 90 1.06 -8.11 -20.47
N LYS A 91 2.11 -7.91 -19.66
CA LYS A 91 2.72 -8.96 -18.83
C LYS A 91 1.71 -9.52 -17.83
N ILE A 92 1.04 -8.64 -17.08
CA ILE A 92 0.04 -9.03 -16.08
C ILE A 92 -1.19 -9.66 -16.73
N LEU A 93 -1.63 -9.15 -17.89
CA LEU A 93 -2.77 -9.76 -18.59
C LEU A 93 -2.49 -11.18 -19.08
N LYS A 94 -1.26 -11.44 -19.53
CA LYS A 94 -0.85 -12.77 -19.97
C LYS A 94 -0.70 -13.75 -18.81
N SER A 95 -0.17 -13.30 -17.67
CA SER A 95 -0.06 -14.16 -16.48
C SER A 95 -1.39 -14.38 -15.78
N GLY A 96 -2.33 -13.43 -15.89
CA GLY A 96 -3.61 -13.44 -15.16
C GLY A 96 -3.44 -13.27 -13.65
N GLN A 97 -2.22 -13.01 -13.17
CA GLN A 97 -1.87 -12.92 -11.75
C GLN A 97 -0.89 -11.76 -11.53
N LEU A 98 -1.08 -11.07 -10.40
CA LEU A 98 -0.14 -10.08 -9.89
C LEU A 98 1.01 -10.80 -9.20
N PRO A 99 2.28 -10.45 -9.48
CA PRO A 99 3.42 -10.95 -8.72
C PRO A 99 3.32 -10.52 -7.26
N ASP A 100 3.88 -11.34 -6.37
CA ASP A 100 4.06 -10.97 -4.97
C ASP A 100 4.93 -9.70 -4.86
N PRO A 101 4.61 -8.79 -3.93
CA PRO A 101 5.37 -7.56 -3.77
C PRO A 101 6.76 -7.85 -3.20
N THR A 102 7.73 -7.01 -3.53
CA THR A 102 9.12 -7.25 -3.13
C THR A 102 9.32 -6.75 -1.69
N PRO A 103 9.80 -7.57 -0.74
CA PRO A 103 10.05 -7.10 0.62
C PRO A 103 11.18 -6.07 0.64
N VAL A 104 11.03 -5.04 1.46
CA VAL A 104 12.06 -4.03 1.72
C VAL A 104 13.16 -4.69 2.56
N LEU A 105 14.37 -4.74 2.03
CA LEU A 105 15.49 -5.41 2.72
C LEU A 105 16.31 -4.47 3.60
N GLN A 106 16.23 -3.16 3.34
CA GLN A 106 17.01 -2.16 4.05
C GLN A 106 16.10 -1.06 4.60
N PRO A 107 16.28 -0.65 5.86
CA PRO A 107 15.54 0.47 6.41
C PRO A 107 15.91 1.77 5.66
N ASN A 108 14.89 2.56 5.32
CA ASN A 108 15.08 3.89 4.77
C ASN A 108 15.58 4.83 5.88
N GLY A 109 16.82 5.35 5.76
CA GLY A 109 17.37 6.27 6.75
C GLY A 109 18.91 6.39 6.71
N ILE A 110 19.44 7.22 7.60
CA ILE A 110 20.88 7.36 7.83
C ILE A 110 21.24 6.34 8.91
N ASP A 111 22.05 5.34 8.55
CA ASP A 111 22.62 4.40 9.52
C ASP A 111 23.37 5.19 10.61
N SER A 112 23.31 4.71 11.85
CA SER A 112 24.12 5.18 12.97
C SER A 112 25.61 5.32 12.64
N THR A 113 26.13 4.48 11.73
CA THR A 113 27.51 4.55 11.21
C THR A 113 27.76 5.74 10.27
N ARG A 114 26.70 6.37 9.75
CA ARG A 114 26.73 7.55 8.88
C ARG A 114 26.35 8.85 9.62
N LYS A 115 26.20 8.83 10.95
CA LYS A 115 26.13 10.08 11.72
C LYS A 115 27.53 10.73 11.74
N PRO A 116 27.67 12.00 11.32
CA PRO A 116 28.92 12.75 11.45
C PRO A 116 29.31 12.95 12.92
#